data_AF-A0A5D4T1A1-F1
#
_entry.id   AF-A0A5D4T1A1-F1
#
_cell.length_a   1.000
_cell.length_b   1.000
_cell.length_c   1.000
_cell.angle_alpha   90.00
_cell.angle_beta   90.00
_cell.angle_gamma   90.00
#
_symmetry.space_group_name_H-M   'P 1'
#
loop_
_entity.id
_entity.type
_entity.pdbx_description
1 polymer ?
#
loop_
_entity_poly.entity_id
_entity_poly.type
_entity_poly.pdbx_seq_one_letter_code
_entity_poly.pdbx_strand_id
1 'polypeptide(L)'
;MYITLFIIAFCNVRIVLFLFYIDFLGGKQVEQDKRYSQMTPHELHQEIATLKEKARKAEQLGIVNEFAVLERKITMAKAYMLDPDDFKPEEVYEIEGDPGVHFKITYMNGVFAWGHRMHGDTTSKEEEGLPISMLMNEKSKEA
;
A
#
# COMPACT_ATOMS: atom_id res chain seq x y z
N MET A 1 45.36 -1.43 0.12
CA MET A 1 45.82 -0.92 1.43
C MET A 1 45.89 0.59 1.29
N TYR A 2 44.85 1.39 1.47
CA TYR A 2 43.93 1.52 2.60
C TYR A 2 42.55 2.00 2.08
N ILE A 3 41.52 1.15 2.07
CA ILE A 3 40.11 1.58 2.02
C ILE A 3 39.33 0.63 2.93
N THR A 4 39.71 0.63 4.21
CA THR A 4 39.04 -0.08 5.30
C THR A 4 39.03 0.88 6.47
N LEU A 5 38.32 2.00 6.35
CA LEU A 5 38.00 2.88 7.48
C LEU A 5 36.88 3.88 7.14
N PHE A 6 35.74 3.42 6.61
CA PHE A 6 34.51 4.23 6.56
C PHE A 6 33.25 3.34 6.68
N ILE A 7 33.40 2.24 7.40
CA ILE A 7 32.29 1.46 7.94
C ILE A 7 32.38 1.72 9.44
N ILE A 8 31.26 2.07 10.06
CA ILE A 8 31.07 2.61 11.42
C ILE A 8 30.89 4.15 11.37
N ALA A 9 29.68 4.58 11.70
CA ALA A 9 29.18 5.96 11.79
C ALA A 9 28.47 6.56 10.57
N PHE A 10 27.62 5.81 9.85
CA PHE A 10 26.41 6.41 9.27
C PHE A 10 25.18 5.59 9.64
N CYS A 11 24.45 6.19 10.57
CA CYS A 11 23.24 5.74 11.23
C CYS A 11 22.07 5.60 10.23
N ASN A 12 21.59 4.35 10.06
CA ASN A 12 20.20 3.91 9.94
C ASN A 12 19.13 4.61 9.07
N VAL A 13 19.42 5.56 8.17
CA VAL A 13 18.36 6.17 7.32
C VAL A 13 18.66 6.12 5.81
N ARG A 14 19.92 5.90 5.42
CA ARG A 14 20.34 6.01 4.00
C ARG A 14 20.25 4.71 3.19
N ILE A 15 20.05 3.57 3.85
CA ILE A 15 19.88 2.26 3.19
C ILE A 15 18.43 2.08 2.71
N VAL A 16 17.45 2.58 3.47
CA VAL A 16 16.03 2.53 3.09
C VAL A 16 15.79 3.29 1.79
N LEU A 17 16.37 4.48 1.64
CA LEU A 17 16.29 5.24 0.39
C LEU A 17 16.95 4.54 -0.81
N PHE A 18 18.03 3.78 -0.60
CA PHE A 18 18.72 3.11 -1.70
C PHE A 18 17.96 1.88 -2.21
N LEU A 19 17.27 1.17 -1.31
CA LEU A 19 16.37 0.08 -1.68
C LEU A 19 15.07 0.61 -2.33
N PHE A 20 14.52 1.72 -1.85
CA PHE A 20 13.39 2.40 -2.49
C PHE A 20 13.74 2.92 -3.90
N TYR A 21 14.98 3.39 -4.10
CA TYR A 21 15.45 3.89 -5.40
C TYR A 21 15.71 2.76 -6.41
N ILE A 22 16.13 1.59 -5.94
CA ILE A 22 16.30 0.41 -6.79
C ILE A 22 14.93 -0.16 -7.23
N ASP A 23 13.93 -0.17 -6.35
CA ASP A 23 12.54 -0.54 -6.71
C ASP A 23 11.90 0.48 -7.67
N PHE A 24 12.23 1.77 -7.55
CA PHE A 24 11.71 2.85 -8.43
C PHE A 24 12.35 2.87 -9.82
N LEU A 25 13.58 2.38 -9.98
CA LEU A 25 14.28 2.32 -11.28
C LEU A 25 14.02 1.01 -12.06
N GLY A 26 13.25 0.08 -11.50
CA GLY A 26 12.79 -1.15 -12.16
C GLY A 26 11.41 -1.01 -12.83
N GLY A 27 11.05 0.19 -13.31
CA GLY A 27 9.74 0.52 -13.86
C GLY A 27 9.36 -0.30 -15.10
N LYS A 28 8.85 -1.51 -14.88
CA LYS A 28 8.07 -2.26 -15.87
C LYS A 28 6.83 -1.39 -16.15
N GLN A 29 6.68 -0.93 -17.39
CA GLN A 29 5.57 -0.08 -17.80
C GLN A 29 4.25 -0.69 -17.34
N VAL A 30 3.50 0.07 -16.55
CA VAL A 30 2.08 -0.20 -16.34
C VAL A 30 1.43 0.04 -17.70
N GLU A 31 1.05 -1.06 -18.34
CA GLU A 31 0.27 -1.09 -19.58
C GLU A 31 -0.91 -0.11 -19.46
N GLN A 32 -1.21 0.61 -20.55
CA GLN A 32 -2.24 1.64 -20.63
C GLN A 32 -3.65 1.03 -20.53
N ASP A 33 -3.92 0.36 -19.42
CA ASP A 33 -5.27 -0.01 -19.00
C ASP A 33 -5.97 1.24 -18.49
N LYS A 34 -7.29 1.29 -18.70
CA LYS A 34 -8.14 2.39 -18.20
C LYS A 34 -7.78 2.68 -16.75
N ARG A 35 -7.72 3.97 -16.38
CA ARG A 35 -7.56 4.33 -14.97
C ARG A 35 -8.72 3.74 -14.18
N TYR A 36 -8.43 3.13 -13.02
CA TYR A 36 -9.48 2.57 -12.14
C TYR A 36 -10.58 3.60 -11.80
N SER A 37 -10.22 4.90 -11.75
CA SER A 37 -11.16 6.00 -11.56
C SER A 37 -12.21 6.17 -12.68
N GLN A 38 -12.02 5.54 -13.84
CA GLN A 38 -12.92 5.61 -14.99
C GLN A 38 -13.71 4.33 -15.19
N MET A 39 -13.44 3.30 -14.39
CA MET A 39 -14.11 2.01 -14.46
C MET A 39 -15.42 2.05 -13.67
N THR A 40 -16.44 1.37 -14.18
CA THR A 40 -17.67 1.09 -13.44
C THR A 40 -17.39 0.08 -12.30
N PRO A 41 -18.24 0.01 -11.26
CA PRO A 41 -18.09 -0.99 -10.21
C PRO A 41 -18.02 -2.42 -10.75
N HIS A 42 -18.78 -2.73 -11.80
CA HIS A 42 -18.76 -4.04 -12.44
C HIS A 42 -17.43 -4.33 -13.13
N GLU A 43 -16.87 -3.36 -13.87
CA GLU A 43 -15.54 -3.48 -14.49
C GLU A 43 -14.45 -3.65 -13.43
N LEU A 44 -14.51 -2.91 -12.31
CA LEU A 44 -13.57 -3.06 -11.18
C LEU A 44 -13.63 -4.47 -10.57
N HIS A 45 -14.82 -5.03 -10.38
CA HIS A 45 -14.97 -6.40 -9.89
C HIS A 45 -14.36 -7.43 -10.84
N GLN A 46 -14.59 -7.30 -12.15
CA GLN A 46 -14.01 -8.18 -13.16
C GLN A 46 -12.48 -8.07 -13.20
N GLU A 47 -11.96 -6.84 -13.08
CA GLU A 47 -10.53 -6.58 -13.04
C GLU A 47 -9.89 -7.22 -11.81
N ILE A 48 -10.47 -7.03 -10.62
CA ILE A 48 -10.02 -7.66 -9.38
C ILE A 48 -10.04 -9.18 -9.49
N ALA A 49 -11.09 -9.78 -10.07
CA ALA A 49 -11.16 -11.22 -10.26
C ALA A 49 -10.03 -11.73 -11.17
N THR A 50 -9.74 -10.99 -12.24
CA THR A 50 -8.64 -11.32 -13.18
C THR A 50 -7.27 -11.20 -12.50
N LEU A 51 -7.05 -10.13 -11.73
CA LEU A 51 -5.81 -9.92 -10.99
C LEU A 51 -5.62 -11.00 -9.92
N LYS A 52 -6.66 -11.39 -9.19
CA LYS A 52 -6.62 -12.45 -8.18
C LYS A 52 -6.24 -13.81 -8.77
N GLU A 53 -6.81 -14.17 -9.92
CA GLU A 53 -6.46 -15.45 -10.55
C GLU A 53 -5.01 -15.45 -11.05
N LYS A 54 -4.50 -14.31 -11.54
CA LYS A 54 -3.07 -14.14 -11.86
C LYS A 54 -2.20 -14.26 -10.60
N ALA A 55 -2.61 -13.62 -9.49
CA ALA A 55 -1.88 -13.66 -8.23
C ALA A 55 -1.77 -15.09 -7.70
N ARG A 56 -2.89 -15.84 -7.71
CA ARG A 56 -2.94 -17.26 -7.33
C ARG A 56 -1.99 -18.12 -8.17
N LYS A 57 -1.93 -17.88 -9.49
CA LYS A 57 -0.98 -18.59 -10.37
C LYS A 57 0.47 -18.22 -10.07
N ALA A 58 0.76 -16.93 -9.88
CA ALA A 58 2.10 -16.45 -9.55
C ALA A 58 2.59 -17.02 -8.20
N GLU A 59 1.69 -17.10 -7.21
CA GLU A 59 1.95 -17.74 -5.91
C GLU A 59 2.27 -19.23 -6.07
N GLN A 60 1.48 -19.97 -6.86
CA GLN A 60 1.71 -21.38 -7.14
C GLN A 60 3.04 -21.66 -7.86
N LEU A 61 3.49 -20.73 -8.70
CA LEU A 61 4.77 -20.81 -9.41
C LEU A 61 5.95 -20.30 -8.55
N GLY A 62 5.70 -19.78 -7.35
CA GLY A 62 6.72 -19.23 -6.46
C GLY A 62 7.30 -17.88 -6.92
N ILE A 63 6.60 -17.15 -7.79
CA ILE A 63 7.05 -15.86 -8.33
C ILE A 63 6.62 -14.73 -7.40
N VAL A 64 7.32 -14.60 -6.27
CA VAL A 64 6.99 -13.64 -5.18
C VAL A 64 6.94 -12.19 -5.67
N ASN A 65 7.84 -11.81 -6.58
CA ASN A 65 7.91 -10.44 -7.09
C ASN A 65 6.66 -10.06 -7.88
N GLU A 66 6.16 -10.96 -8.74
CA GLU A 66 4.96 -10.72 -9.54
C GLU A 66 3.70 -10.76 -8.67
N PHE A 67 3.64 -11.71 -7.73
CA PHE A 67 2.59 -11.76 -6.73
C PHE A 67 2.45 -10.45 -5.96
N ALA A 68 3.56 -9.91 -5.43
CA ALA A 68 3.55 -8.64 -4.69
C ALA A 68 3.06 -7.45 -5.53
N VAL A 69 3.38 -7.42 -6.83
CA VAL A 69 2.89 -6.38 -7.75
C VAL A 69 1.38 -6.55 -7.99
N LEU A 70 0.90 -7.78 -8.17
CA LEU A 70 -0.52 -8.07 -8.40
C LEU A 70 -1.36 -7.75 -7.15
N GLU A 71 -0.90 -8.10 -5.95
CA GLU A 71 -1.57 -7.76 -4.70
C GLU A 71 -1.71 -6.25 -4.52
N ARG A 72 -0.64 -5.47 -4.78
CA ARG A 72 -0.72 -4.00 -4.73
C ARG A 72 -1.75 -3.44 -5.71
N LYS A 73 -1.86 -4.04 -6.91
CA LYS A 73 -2.89 -3.65 -7.89
C LYS A 73 -4.30 -3.98 -7.40
N ILE A 74 -4.49 -5.13 -6.76
CA ILE A 74 -5.77 -5.54 -6.17
C ILE A 74 -6.16 -4.58 -5.06
N THR A 75 -5.25 -4.26 -4.14
CA THR A 75 -5.47 -3.28 -3.06
C THR A 75 -5.89 -1.93 -3.65
N MET A 76 -5.17 -1.45 -4.67
CA MET A 76 -5.54 -0.21 -5.36
C MET A 76 -6.94 -0.27 -5.99
N ALA A 77 -7.28 -1.35 -6.69
CA ALA A 77 -8.60 -1.50 -7.31
C ALA A 77 -9.73 -1.57 -6.27
N LYS A 78 -9.51 -2.25 -5.14
CA LYS A 78 -10.44 -2.28 -4.00
C LYS A 78 -10.67 -0.89 -3.43
N ALA A 79 -9.64 -0.04 -3.37
CA ALA A 79 -9.77 1.31 -2.83
C ALA A 79 -10.76 2.17 -3.65
N TYR A 80 -10.91 1.92 -4.95
CA TYR A 80 -11.93 2.60 -5.79
C TYR A 80 -13.34 2.04 -5.63
N MET A 81 -13.52 0.91 -4.95
CA MET A 81 -14.83 0.35 -4.63
C MET A 81 -15.39 0.87 -3.30
N LEU A 82 -14.51 1.39 -2.44
CA LEU A 82 -14.90 1.96 -1.16
C LEU A 82 -15.25 3.44 -1.32
N ASP A 83 -16.14 3.92 -0.46
CA ASP A 83 -16.51 5.32 -0.41
C ASP A 83 -15.50 6.09 0.48
N PRO A 84 -14.80 7.11 -0.03
CA PRO A 84 -13.96 7.97 0.79
C PRO A 84 -14.71 8.68 1.92
N ASP A 85 -16.02 8.89 1.79
CA ASP A 85 -16.84 9.56 2.81
C ASP A 85 -17.05 8.72 4.08
N ASP A 86 -16.81 7.41 4.00
CA ASP A 86 -16.82 6.51 5.16
C ASP A 86 -15.54 6.64 6.02
N PHE A 87 -14.53 7.40 5.55
CA PHE A 87 -13.27 7.64 6.26
C PHE A 87 -13.11 9.11 6.60
N LYS A 88 -12.94 9.42 7.89
CA LYS A 88 -12.85 10.81 8.36
C LYS A 88 -11.42 11.19 8.73
N PRO A 89 -11.00 12.42 8.38
CA PRO A 89 -9.78 13.01 8.92
C PRO A 89 -9.82 13.07 10.46
N GLU A 90 -8.65 12.98 11.08
CA GLU A 90 -8.41 12.90 12.54
C GLU A 90 -8.90 11.62 13.23
N GLU A 91 -9.53 10.68 12.51
CA GLU A 91 -9.86 9.36 13.04
C GLU A 91 -8.68 8.38 12.95
N VAL A 92 -8.70 7.37 13.82
CA VAL A 92 -7.68 6.32 13.93
C VAL A 92 -8.30 5.00 13.51
N TYR A 93 -7.70 4.35 12.51
CA TYR A 93 -8.16 3.08 11.95
C TYR A 93 -7.11 1.99 12.15
N GLU A 94 -7.54 0.74 12.27
CA GLU A 94 -6.62 -0.39 12.29
C GLU A 94 -6.18 -0.73 10.86
N ILE A 95 -4.93 -1.14 10.67
CA ILE A 95 -4.39 -1.47 9.35
C ILE A 95 -4.66 -2.94 9.03
N GLU A 96 -5.27 -3.19 7.87
CA GLU A 96 -5.51 -4.54 7.36
C GLU A 96 -4.16 -5.26 7.13
N GLY A 97 -3.98 -6.40 7.79
CA GLY A 97 -2.77 -7.23 7.70
C GLY A 97 -1.71 -6.96 8.77
N ASP A 98 -1.88 -5.96 9.63
CA ASP A 98 -0.93 -5.65 10.72
C ASP A 98 -1.65 -5.42 12.06
N PRO A 99 -2.01 -6.50 12.78
CA PRO A 99 -2.83 -6.41 14.00
C PRO A 99 -2.11 -5.63 15.10
N GLY A 100 -2.80 -4.64 15.67
CA GLY A 100 -2.26 -3.75 16.69
C GLY A 100 -1.51 -2.53 16.14
N VAL A 101 -1.34 -2.41 14.82
CA VAL A 101 -0.90 -1.17 14.18
C VAL A 101 -2.12 -0.37 13.73
N HIS A 102 -2.14 0.88 14.15
CA HIS A 102 -3.18 1.83 13.84
C HIS A 102 -2.65 2.92 12.90
N PHE A 103 -3.54 3.60 12.21
CA PHE A 103 -3.24 4.68 11.30
C PHE A 103 -4.12 5.88 11.63
N LYS A 104 -3.49 6.97 12.03
CA LYS A 104 -4.19 8.24 12.25
C LYS A 104 -4.21 9.03 10.95
N ILE A 105 -5.40 9.30 10.43
CA ILE A 105 -5.57 10.10 9.21
C ILE A 105 -5.40 11.58 9.55
N THR A 106 -4.50 12.28 8.84
CA THR A 106 -4.38 13.74 8.86
C THR A 106 -5.36 14.37 7.87
N TYR A 107 -5.39 13.85 6.63
CA TYR A 107 -6.31 14.30 5.59
C TYR A 107 -6.52 13.23 4.52
N MET A 108 -7.59 13.39 3.74
CA MET A 108 -7.93 12.50 2.63
C MET A 108 -7.65 13.18 1.30
N ASN A 109 -7.12 12.42 0.32
CA ASN A 109 -6.94 12.87 -1.05
C ASN A 109 -7.33 11.76 -2.03
N GLY A 110 -8.55 11.84 -2.56
CA GLY A 110 -9.14 10.80 -3.39
C GLY A 110 -9.32 9.50 -2.60
N VAL A 111 -8.80 8.39 -3.13
CA VAL A 111 -8.84 7.07 -2.48
C VAL A 111 -7.67 6.81 -1.52
N PHE A 112 -6.90 7.85 -1.19
CA PHE A 112 -5.75 7.77 -0.30
C PHE A 112 -6.00 8.56 0.99
N ALA A 113 -5.65 7.93 2.10
CA ALA A 113 -5.56 8.54 3.42
C ALA A 113 -4.10 8.90 3.71
N TRP A 114 -3.84 10.16 4.00
CA TRP A 114 -2.53 10.66 4.42
C TRP A 114 -2.50 10.79 5.92
N GLY A 115 -1.45 10.29 6.55
CA GLY A 115 -1.41 10.20 8.01
C GLY A 115 -0.17 9.53 8.57
N HIS A 116 -0.28 9.11 9.82
CA HIS A 116 0.83 8.53 10.58
C HIS A 116 0.45 7.16 11.14
N ARG A 117 1.35 6.19 11.02
CA ARG A 117 1.23 4.90 11.72
C ARG A 117 1.49 5.07 13.22
N MET A 118 0.69 4.37 14.01
CA MET A 118 0.77 4.28 15.45
C MET A 118 0.91 2.81 15.84
N HIS A 119 1.94 2.49 16.61
CA HIS A 119 2.14 1.15 17.17
C HIS A 119 2.28 1.27 18.69
N GLY A 120 1.22 0.89 19.41
CA GLY A 120 1.10 1.16 20.84
C GLY A 120 1.26 2.66 21.14
N ASP A 121 2.21 3.00 22.01
CA ASP A 121 2.50 4.39 22.40
C ASP A 121 3.41 5.14 21.41
N THR A 122 3.91 4.46 20.36
CA THR A 122 4.85 5.05 19.41
C THR A 122 4.13 5.51 18.15
N THR A 123 4.17 6.81 17.88
CA THR A 123 3.68 7.39 16.62
C THR A 123 4.86 7.68 15.69
N SER A 124 4.76 7.20 14.44
CA SER A 124 5.73 7.54 13.40
C SER A 124 5.72 9.05 13.13
N LYS A 125 6.90 9.64 12.94
CA LYS A 125 7.03 11.06 12.56
C LYS A 125 6.83 11.28 11.06
N GLU A 126 6.91 10.21 10.27
CA GLU A 126 6.78 10.29 8.81
C GLU A 126 5.30 10.23 8.45
N GLU A 127 4.88 11.16 7.59
CA GLU A 127 3.56 11.11 6.96
C GLU A 127 3.65 10.18 5.74
N GLU A 128 2.74 9.22 5.67
CA GLU A 128 2.63 8.29 4.55
C GLU A 128 1.20 8.27 4.03
N GLY A 129 1.05 7.98 2.73
CA GLY A 129 -0.25 7.85 2.08
C GLY A 129 -0.59 6.38 1.91
N LEU A 130 -1.73 5.95 2.48
CA LEU A 130 -2.25 4.59 2.32
C LEU A 130 -3.57 4.57 1.56
N PRO A 131 -3.79 3.57 0.68
CA PRO A 131 -5.10 3.35 0.09
C PRO A 131 -6.13 3.06 1.19
N ILE A 132 -7.33 3.62 1.05
CA ILE A 132 -8.43 3.42 2.03
C ILE A 132 -8.83 1.95 2.19
N SER A 133 -8.55 1.11 1.19
CA SER A 133 -8.76 -0.34 1.27
C SER A 133 -7.93 -1.03 2.33
N MET A 134 -6.84 -0.41 2.82
CA MET A 134 -6.01 -0.97 3.88
C MET A 134 -6.47 -0.54 5.28
N LEU A 135 -7.47 0.33 5.38
CA LEU A 135 -7.98 0.84 6.65
C LEU A 135 -9.23 0.06 7.03
N MET A 136 -9.20 -0.59 8.19
CA MET A 136 -10.37 -1.27 8.74
C MET A 136 -11.25 -0.25 9.45
N ASN A 137 -12.46 -0.03 8.94
CA ASN A 137 -13.51 0.68 9.67
C ASN A 137 -14.51 -0.33 10.26
N GLU A 138 -15.39 0.12 11.16
CA GLU A 138 -16.37 -0.78 11.76
C GLU A 138 -17.36 -1.33 10.73
N LYS A 139 -17.65 -0.57 9.67
CA LYS A 139 -18.56 -0.99 8.58
C LYS A 139 -17.95 -2.02 7.63
N SER A 140 -16.62 -2.04 7.46
CA SER A 140 -15.90 -2.93 6.55
C SER A 140 -15.72 -4.32 7.14
N LYS A 141 -16.07 -4.52 8.42
CA LYS A 141 -16.06 -5.83 9.10
C LYS A 141 -17.29 -6.69 8.76
N GLU A 142 -18.33 -6.10 8.16
CA GLU A 142 -19.63 -6.75 7.88
C GLU A 142 -19.85 -7.11 6.40
N ALA A 143 -18.91 -6.78 5.51
CA ALA A 143 -18.95 -7.06 4.07
C ALA A 143 -18.01 -8.20 3.67
#